data_AF-A0A7J8MK01-F1
#
_entry.id   AF-A0A7J8MK01-F1
#
_cell.length_a   1.000
_cell.length_b   1.000
_cell.length_c   1.000
_cell.angle_alpha   90.00
_cell.angle_beta   90.00
_cell.angle_gamma   90.00
#
_symmetry.space_group_name_H-M   'P 1'
#
loop_
_entity.id
_entity.type
_entity.pdbx_description
1 polymer ?
#
loop_
_entity_poly.entity_id
_entity_poly.type
_entity_poly.pdbx_seq_one_letter_code
_entity_poly.pdbx_strand_id
1 'polypeptide(L)'
;MHKFHEVTARVEQALSGISYENLDISDEVKEQVELVLAQFRRAKGRVDVPDVELYEDLLSLYNKSNDAAADPDVLRRLAEKLQLVGVAELTQESLALHEMVSASCGDPGETFEKMSNLLKIIKDFVQTENPNLDASAREKNLPSSSGQATTDGNHKTPVIPDDFKCPISLELMKDPVIVSTGQTYERSCIEKWLEQGHGTCPKTQQTLSSHALTPNYVLRSLIAQWCEANGIEPPKRLGSSRPNKTTSACSPAERTKIEIILRKLASSSPEDQRMAAGEIRLLAKRNADNRVAIAEAGAIPLLVTLLSTPDSRTQEHAVTALLNLSICEENKGSIISFGAVPGIVQVLKKGSMEARENAAAALFSLSVVDENKVTIGASGAIPPLVTLLSEGTQRGKKDAATALFNLCIYQGNKGKAVRAGVVPTLMRLLTEPGGGMVDEALAILAILSSHPEGKSAIGAAEAVPVLVDVIGNGSPRNRENAAAVLVHLCAGDQQHLAEAQELGVMGPLVDLAQNGTDRGKRKAAQLLERMSRFVEQQKLAQAQAEAQAQQSQSQSQSEIQQPHPPSVAYTVDR
;
A
#
# COMPACT_ATOMS: atom_id res chain seq x y z
N MET A 1 -0.30 25.89 17.36
CA MET A 1 -1.00 24.91 18.22
C MET A 1 -2.52 25.06 18.21
N HIS A 2 -3.11 26.21 18.60
CA HIS A 2 -4.58 26.36 18.70
C HIS A 2 -5.36 26.07 17.40
N LYS A 3 -4.89 26.54 16.23
CA LYS A 3 -5.53 26.23 14.93
C LYS A 3 -5.55 24.75 14.58
N PHE A 4 -4.49 24.01 14.90
CA PHE A 4 -4.41 22.57 14.62
C PHE A 4 -5.38 21.81 15.52
N HIS A 5 -5.43 22.14 16.81
CA HIS A 5 -6.40 21.57 17.75
C HIS A 5 -7.84 21.93 17.39
N GLU A 6 -8.08 23.16 16.92
CA GLU A 6 -9.39 23.59 16.44
C GLU A 6 -9.80 22.80 15.19
N VAL A 7 -8.90 22.61 14.23
CA VAL A 7 -9.16 21.79 13.03
C VAL A 7 -9.39 20.33 13.41
N THR A 8 -8.55 19.75 14.28
CA THR A 8 -8.72 18.39 14.79
C THR A 8 -10.06 18.23 15.52
N ALA A 9 -10.44 19.19 16.35
CA ALA A 9 -11.73 19.19 17.04
C ALA A 9 -12.90 19.33 16.06
N ARG A 10 -12.78 20.18 15.03
CA ARG A 10 -13.81 20.36 13.99
C ARG A 10 -13.96 19.12 13.10
N VAL A 11 -12.86 18.46 12.76
CA VAL A 11 -12.87 17.22 11.98
C VAL A 11 -13.47 16.08 12.80
N GLU A 12 -13.10 15.95 14.08
CA GLU A 12 -13.71 14.96 14.98
C GLU A 12 -15.21 15.23 15.20
N GLN A 13 -15.60 16.49 15.38
CA GLN A 13 -17.00 16.88 15.53
C GLN A 13 -17.80 16.63 14.25
N ALA A 14 -17.23 16.94 13.08
CA ALA A 14 -17.87 16.67 11.80
C ALA A 14 -18.03 15.16 11.55
N LEU A 15 -17.00 14.36 11.83
CA LEU A 15 -17.04 12.91 11.67
C LEU A 15 -17.94 12.24 12.72
N SER A 16 -17.94 12.68 13.97
CA SER A 16 -18.82 12.11 15.01
C SER A 16 -20.30 12.47 14.82
N GLY A 17 -20.60 13.58 14.14
CA GLY A 17 -21.96 14.00 13.80
C GLY A 17 -22.57 13.25 12.60
N ILE A 18 -21.79 12.45 11.87
CA ILE A 18 -22.30 11.63 10.78
C ILE A 18 -22.88 10.35 11.37
N SER A 19 -24.18 10.13 11.18
CA SER A 19 -24.82 8.85 11.51
C SER A 19 -24.46 7.81 10.46
N TYR A 20 -23.42 7.02 10.75
CA TYR A 20 -22.94 5.95 9.86
C TYR A 20 -23.91 4.79 9.70
N GLU A 21 -24.89 4.65 10.61
CA GLU A 21 -25.94 3.64 10.51
C GLU A 21 -26.93 3.89 9.37
N ASN A 22 -26.96 5.12 8.85
CA ASN A 22 -27.79 5.51 7.71
C ASN A 22 -27.00 5.60 6.39
N LEU A 23 -25.72 5.25 6.40
CA LEU A 23 -24.86 5.24 5.21
C LEU A 23 -24.66 3.78 4.78
N ASP A 24 -24.93 3.48 3.50
CA ASP A 24 -24.71 2.16 2.90
C ASP A 24 -23.20 1.92 2.64
N ILE A 25 -22.43 1.83 3.74
CA ILE A 25 -20.97 1.61 3.74
C ILE A 25 -20.64 0.24 4.34
N SER A 26 -19.54 -0.39 3.90
CA SER A 26 -19.16 -1.73 4.39
C SER A 26 -18.64 -1.70 5.83
N ASP A 27 -18.72 -2.84 6.51
CA ASP A 27 -18.23 -3.01 7.89
C ASP A 27 -16.74 -2.65 8.01
N GLU A 28 -15.91 -2.97 7.01
CA GLU A 28 -14.49 -2.59 7.00
C GLU A 28 -14.27 -1.07 6.90
N VAL A 29 -15.13 -0.36 6.15
CA VAL A 29 -15.05 1.11 6.06
C VAL A 29 -15.49 1.72 7.39
N LYS A 30 -16.49 1.14 8.04
CA LYS A 30 -16.93 1.54 9.38
C LYS A 30 -15.81 1.37 10.41
N GLU A 31 -15.11 0.23 10.40
CA GLU A 31 -13.94 -0.02 11.26
C GLU A 31 -12.80 0.99 11.01
N GLN A 32 -12.52 1.33 9.76
CA GLN A 32 -11.50 2.34 9.42
C GLN A 32 -11.88 3.75 9.90
N VAL A 33 -13.15 4.13 9.75
CA VAL A 33 -13.65 5.43 10.24
C VAL A 33 -13.61 5.47 11.78
N GLU A 34 -13.98 4.40 12.45
CA GLU A 34 -13.88 4.26 13.91
C GLU A 34 -12.42 4.37 14.39
N LEU A 35 -11.47 3.76 13.66
CA LEU A 35 -10.04 3.87 13.95
C LEU A 35 -9.57 5.33 13.86
N VAL A 36 -9.95 6.04 12.80
CA VAL A 36 -9.60 7.46 12.60
C VAL A 36 -10.22 8.34 13.71
N LEU A 37 -11.48 8.11 14.06
CA LEU A 37 -12.15 8.79 15.17
C LEU A 37 -11.44 8.55 16.52
N ALA A 38 -11.01 7.31 16.78
CA ALA A 38 -10.28 6.97 18.00
C ALA A 38 -8.93 7.72 18.09
N GLN A 39 -8.23 7.91 16.97
CA GLN A 39 -6.99 8.69 16.93
C GLN A 39 -7.24 10.18 17.20
N PHE A 40 -8.28 10.77 16.61
CA PHE A 40 -8.63 12.16 16.88
C PHE A 40 -9.08 12.41 18.33
N ARG A 41 -9.83 11.49 18.93
CA ARG A 41 -10.20 11.55 20.35
C ARG A 41 -8.98 11.44 21.27
N ARG A 42 -8.04 10.56 20.93
CA ARG A 42 -6.77 10.42 21.66
C ARG A 42 -5.95 11.71 21.57
N ALA A 43 -5.95 12.39 20.42
CA ALA A 43 -5.27 13.68 20.23
C ALA A 43 -5.89 14.83 21.05
N LYS A 44 -7.17 14.75 21.42
CA LYS A 44 -7.87 15.74 22.27
C LYS A 44 -7.51 15.65 23.76
N GLY A 45 -6.99 14.50 24.21
CA GLY A 45 -6.92 14.13 25.63
C GLY A 45 -5.65 14.49 26.41
N ARG A 46 -4.73 15.31 25.89
CA ARG A 46 -3.50 15.67 26.62
C ARG A 46 -3.03 17.09 26.31
N VAL A 47 -3.27 18.02 27.22
CA VAL A 47 -2.49 19.27 27.27
C VAL A 47 -2.33 19.67 28.76
N ASP A 48 -1.09 19.73 29.23
CA ASP A 48 -0.72 20.32 30.52
C ASP A 48 -0.98 21.84 30.53
N VAL A 49 -1.08 22.45 31.70
CA VAL A 49 -1.34 23.89 31.86
C VAL A 49 -0.24 24.71 31.14
N PRO A 50 -0.57 25.79 30.38
CA PRO A 50 0.43 26.54 29.64
C PRO A 50 1.48 27.19 30.55
N ASP A 51 2.76 26.85 30.38
CA ASP A 51 3.88 27.50 31.06
C ASP A 51 4.19 28.84 30.36
N VAL A 52 3.65 29.93 30.91
CA VAL A 52 3.75 31.28 30.36
C VAL A 52 5.21 31.77 30.34
N GLU A 53 6.03 31.35 31.30
CA GLU A 53 7.44 31.73 31.41
C GLU A 53 8.28 31.05 30.32
N LEU A 54 8.01 29.77 30.04
CA LEU A 54 8.64 29.05 28.92
C LEU A 54 8.32 29.71 27.57
N TYR A 55 7.09 30.18 27.39
CA TYR A 55 6.66 30.85 26.17
C TYR A 55 7.36 32.21 25.98
N GLU A 56 7.47 33.02 27.03
CA GLU A 56 8.16 34.31 26.96
C GLU A 56 9.67 34.14 26.72
N ASP A 57 10.31 33.19 27.41
CA ASP A 57 11.74 32.90 27.23
C ASP A 57 12.04 32.43 25.79
N LEU A 58 11.21 31.54 25.22
CA LEU A 58 11.33 31.10 23.81
C LEU A 58 11.12 32.23 22.80
N LEU A 59 10.11 33.08 23.03
CA LEU A 59 9.79 34.20 22.14
C LEU A 59 10.90 35.25 22.12
N SER A 60 11.58 35.45 23.26
CA SER A 60 12.70 36.38 23.39
C SER A 60 13.90 35.99 22.52
N LEU A 61 14.15 34.69 22.35
CA LEU A 61 15.24 34.17 21.52
C LEU A 61 14.81 34.02 20.05
N TYR A 62 13.56 33.64 19.81
CA TYR A 62 13.01 33.49 18.46
C TYR A 62 13.01 34.80 17.65
N ASN A 63 12.86 35.94 18.32
CA ASN A 63 12.80 37.26 17.68
C ASN A 63 14.16 37.98 17.59
N LYS A 64 15.24 37.46 18.17
CA LYS A 64 16.58 38.04 18.07
C LYS A 64 17.29 37.55 16.79
N SER A 65 17.87 38.47 16.00
CA SER A 65 18.66 38.15 14.81
C SER A 65 20.04 37.57 15.20
N ASN A 66 20.57 36.67 14.35
CA ASN A 66 21.73 35.75 14.53
C ASN A 66 23.04 36.26 15.17
N ASP A 67 23.18 37.54 15.52
CA ASP A 67 24.46 38.15 15.94
C ASP A 67 24.44 38.82 17.34
N ALA A 68 23.34 38.70 18.11
CA ALA A 68 23.28 39.23 19.48
C ALA A 68 23.50 38.12 20.52
N ALA A 69 24.49 38.30 21.41
CA ALA A 69 24.77 37.38 22.51
C ALA A 69 23.50 37.12 23.36
N ALA A 70 23.06 35.86 23.40
CA ALA A 70 21.92 35.44 24.20
C ALA A 70 22.27 35.43 25.69
N ASP A 71 21.28 35.72 26.55
CA ASP A 71 21.46 35.74 28.00
C ASP A 71 21.64 34.30 28.52
N PRO A 72 22.78 33.98 29.16
CA PRO A 72 23.07 32.64 29.67
C PRO A 72 22.01 32.10 30.64
N ASP A 73 21.38 32.96 31.45
CA ASP A 73 20.41 32.52 32.45
C ASP A 73 19.05 32.15 31.81
N VAL A 74 18.70 32.76 30.67
CA VAL A 74 17.52 32.37 29.87
C VAL A 74 17.77 31.03 29.18
N LEU A 75 18.97 30.82 28.63
CA LEU A 75 19.34 29.58 27.97
C LEU A 75 19.39 28.39 28.93
N ARG A 76 19.88 28.59 30.16
CA ARG A 76 19.87 27.55 31.19
C ARG A 76 18.44 27.14 31.56
N ARG A 77 17.55 28.11 31.82
CA ARG A 77 16.13 27.82 32.11
C ARG A 77 15.43 27.10 30.97
N LEU A 78 15.69 27.49 29.72
CA LEU A 78 15.12 26.83 28.55
C LEU A 78 15.64 25.40 28.38
N ALA A 79 16.94 25.18 28.54
CA ALA A 79 17.53 23.84 28.48
C ALA A 79 16.94 22.93 29.55
N GLU A 80 16.76 23.41 30.78
CA GLU A 80 16.16 22.64 31.87
C GLU A 80 14.66 22.38 31.66
N LYS A 81 13.87 23.39 31.31
CA LYS A 81 12.41 23.25 31.12
C LYS A 81 12.06 22.42 29.88
N LEU A 82 12.84 22.51 28.81
CA LEU A 82 12.70 21.68 27.61
C LEU A 82 13.40 20.32 27.75
N GLN A 83 14.06 20.06 28.90
CA GLN A 83 14.83 18.85 29.18
C GLN A 83 15.96 18.58 28.16
N LEU A 84 16.47 19.62 27.52
CA LEU A 84 17.56 19.59 26.55
C LEU A 84 18.93 19.76 27.23
N VAL A 85 19.14 19.05 28.34
CA VAL A 85 20.36 19.17 29.18
C VAL A 85 21.48 18.22 28.77
N GLY A 86 21.21 17.29 27.84
CA GLY A 86 22.15 16.26 27.40
C GLY A 86 22.24 16.09 25.89
N VAL A 87 23.32 15.43 25.43
CA VAL A 87 23.62 15.23 24.01
C VAL A 87 22.60 14.30 23.34
N ALA A 88 22.07 13.32 24.08
CA ALA A 88 21.08 12.39 23.56
C ALA A 88 19.76 13.11 23.22
N GLU A 89 19.30 13.98 24.12
CA GLU A 89 18.06 14.76 24.00
C GLU A 89 18.18 15.81 22.89
N LEU A 90 19.32 16.52 22.82
CA LEU A 90 19.62 17.46 21.72
C LEU A 90 19.70 16.77 20.35
N THR A 91 20.24 15.54 20.31
CA THR A 91 20.33 14.75 19.08
C THR A 91 18.96 14.25 18.65
N GLN A 92 18.15 13.79 19.60
CA GLN A 92 16.78 13.35 19.35
C GLN A 92 15.91 14.50 18.83
N GLU A 93 16.01 15.69 19.40
CA GLU A 93 15.22 16.84 18.95
C GLU A 93 15.70 17.38 17.60
N SER A 94 17.00 17.29 17.32
CA SER A 94 17.54 17.59 15.98
C SER A 94 17.07 16.58 14.92
N LEU A 95 16.87 15.32 15.28
CA LEU A 95 16.32 14.29 14.40
C LEU A 95 14.81 14.52 14.17
N ALA A 96 14.06 14.86 15.22
CA ALA A 96 12.63 15.18 15.14
C ALA A 96 12.38 16.41 14.25
N LEU A 97 13.18 17.47 14.39
CA LEU A 97 13.13 18.64 13.50
C LEU A 97 13.35 18.24 12.03
N HIS A 98 14.26 17.29 11.77
CA HIS A 98 14.58 16.80 10.42
C HIS A 98 13.47 15.92 9.83
N GLU A 99 12.85 15.06 10.62
CA GLU A 99 11.67 14.28 10.20
C GLU A 99 10.49 15.18 9.87
N MET A 100 10.29 16.28 10.62
CA MET A 100 9.24 17.26 10.33
C MET A 100 9.43 17.93 8.96
N VAL A 101 10.66 18.28 8.57
CA VAL A 101 10.97 18.80 7.21
C VAL A 101 10.73 17.75 6.14
N SER A 102 11.05 16.50 6.45
CA SER A 102 10.90 15.36 5.52
C SER A 102 9.43 15.05 5.23
N ALA A 103 8.54 15.32 6.18
CA ALA A 103 7.09 15.09 6.05
C ALA A 103 6.35 16.24 5.33
N SER A 104 6.84 17.48 5.42
CA SER A 104 6.31 18.61 4.64
C SER A 104 6.87 18.56 3.22
N CYS A 105 6.06 18.16 2.23
CA CYS A 105 6.43 18.07 0.81
C CYS A 105 6.72 19.43 0.11
N GLY A 106 7.57 20.28 0.68
CA GLY A 106 7.97 21.59 0.12
C GLY A 106 9.03 22.33 0.95
N ASP A 107 9.67 23.31 0.31
CA ASP A 107 10.79 24.17 0.79
C ASP A 107 10.65 24.60 2.28
N PRO A 108 11.66 24.35 3.14
CA PRO A 108 11.60 24.68 4.56
C PRO A 108 11.61 26.20 4.76
N GLY A 109 10.43 26.82 4.85
CA GLY A 109 10.31 28.27 5.02
C GLY A 109 11.02 28.84 6.26
N GLU A 110 11.04 30.17 6.38
CA GLU A 110 11.76 30.98 7.40
C GLU A 110 11.54 30.52 8.86
N THR A 111 10.40 29.89 9.15
CA THR A 111 10.07 29.32 10.46
C THR A 111 11.00 28.16 10.86
N PHE A 112 11.39 27.31 9.89
CA PHE A 112 12.25 26.15 10.14
C PHE A 112 13.69 26.56 10.41
N GLU A 113 14.20 27.53 9.66
CA GLU A 113 15.53 28.10 9.90
C GLU A 113 15.63 28.72 11.29
N LYS A 114 14.59 29.44 11.73
CA LYS A 114 14.53 30.02 13.08
C LYS A 114 14.49 28.96 14.18
N MET A 115 13.74 27.86 13.99
CA MET A 115 13.71 26.75 14.94
C MET A 115 15.05 26.00 15.00
N SER A 116 15.71 25.81 13.86
CA SER A 116 17.03 25.18 13.78
C SER A 116 18.11 26.05 14.43
N ASN A 117 18.06 27.37 14.23
CA ASN A 117 18.96 28.31 14.89
C ASN A 117 18.75 28.33 16.41
N LEU A 118 17.51 28.28 16.88
CA LEU A 118 17.21 28.23 18.31
C LEU A 118 17.79 26.96 18.97
N LEU A 119 17.59 25.80 18.34
CA LEU A 119 18.15 24.54 18.82
C LEU A 119 19.69 24.54 18.81
N LYS A 120 20.30 25.19 17.80
CA LYS A 120 21.75 25.40 17.73
C LYS A 120 22.26 26.24 18.90
N ILE A 121 21.61 27.36 19.23
CA ILE A 121 22.02 28.24 20.34
C ILE A 121 21.95 27.49 21.67
N ILE A 122 20.89 26.72 21.90
CA ILE A 122 20.74 25.91 23.11
C ILE A 122 21.81 24.80 23.15
N LYS A 123 22.09 24.15 22.02
CA LYS A 123 23.13 23.12 21.90
C LYS A 123 24.53 23.68 22.21
N ASP A 124 24.88 24.83 21.63
CA ASP A 124 26.18 25.46 21.85
C ASP A 124 26.36 25.84 23.33
N PHE A 125 25.31 26.35 23.98
CA PHE A 125 25.33 26.66 25.42
C PHE A 125 25.52 25.42 26.30
N VAL A 126 24.74 24.36 26.08
CA VAL A 126 24.81 23.11 26.87
C VAL A 126 26.17 22.42 26.70
N GLN A 127 26.78 22.51 25.51
CA GLN A 127 28.14 22.02 25.27
C GLN A 127 29.21 22.84 25.97
N THR A 128 29.01 24.15 26.16
CA THR A 128 29.95 24.99 26.92
C THR A 128 29.86 24.80 28.44
N GLU A 129 28.69 24.47 29.00
CA GLU A 129 28.54 24.25 30.46
C GLU A 129 28.98 22.85 30.93
N ASN A 130 29.09 21.84 30.04
CA ASN A 130 29.49 20.47 30.39
C ASN A 130 30.67 19.94 29.52
N PRO A 131 31.94 20.25 29.86
CA PRO A 131 33.11 19.85 29.07
C PRO A 131 33.48 18.36 29.13
N ASN A 132 32.86 17.56 30.01
CA ASN A 132 33.29 16.20 30.35
C ASN A 132 32.49 15.06 29.70
N LEU A 133 31.74 15.33 28.63
CA LEU A 133 30.86 14.34 28.00
C LEU A 133 31.57 13.36 27.03
N ASP A 134 32.90 13.44 26.85
CA ASP A 134 33.63 12.63 25.86
C ASP A 134 34.74 11.72 26.45
N ALA A 135 34.66 11.39 27.75
CA ALA A 135 35.74 10.68 28.46
C ALA A 135 35.67 9.14 28.43
N SER A 136 34.70 8.50 27.77
CA SER A 136 34.50 7.03 27.88
C SER A 136 35.02 6.18 26.71
N ALA A 137 35.97 6.66 25.90
CA ALA A 137 36.52 5.87 24.78
C ALA A 137 38.05 5.87 24.65
N ARG A 138 38.80 6.37 25.64
CA ARG A 138 40.28 6.36 25.60
C ARG A 138 40.89 5.60 26.76
N GLU A 139 40.99 4.28 26.63
CA GLU A 139 42.00 3.51 27.36
C GLU A 139 42.31 2.19 26.63
N LYS A 140 43.41 2.20 25.86
CA LYS A 140 44.52 1.22 25.96
C LYS A 140 45.61 1.50 24.92
N ASN A 141 46.84 1.58 25.45
CA ASN A 141 48.16 1.43 24.82
C ASN A 141 48.91 2.69 24.37
N LEU A 142 49.70 3.22 25.31
CA LEU A 142 51.08 3.74 25.09
C LEU A 142 52.08 2.54 25.20
N PRO A 143 53.40 2.61 24.86
CA PRO A 143 54.27 3.79 25.08
C PRO A 143 55.46 4.07 24.10
N SER A 144 55.93 5.32 24.20
CA SER A 144 57.33 5.82 24.19
C SER A 144 58.23 5.75 22.94
N SER A 145 58.68 6.91 22.45
CA SER A 145 60.02 7.44 22.82
C SER A 145 60.28 8.89 22.35
N SER A 146 61.09 9.54 23.17
CA SER A 146 61.75 10.86 23.14
C SER A 146 62.20 11.45 21.80
N GLY A 147 62.08 12.79 21.70
CA GLY A 147 63.24 13.63 21.35
C GLY A 147 63.01 14.74 20.32
N GLN A 148 63.18 15.97 20.80
CA GLN A 148 63.61 17.19 20.11
C GLN A 148 62.64 17.99 19.23
N ALA A 149 62.52 19.25 19.65
CA ALA A 149 61.97 20.37 18.92
C ALA A 149 62.86 20.76 17.75
N THR A 150 62.26 20.96 16.57
CA THR A 150 62.69 21.99 15.61
C THR A 150 61.47 22.51 14.85
N THR A 151 61.44 23.81 14.70
CA THR A 151 60.59 24.59 13.79
C THR A 151 60.75 24.11 12.36
N ASP A 152 59.65 23.90 11.63
CA ASP A 152 59.49 24.38 10.24
C ASP A 152 58.11 24.00 9.67
N GLY A 153 57.54 24.93 8.92
CA GLY A 153 56.23 24.79 8.28
C GLY A 153 56.22 23.67 7.24
N ASN A 154 55.27 22.73 7.38
CA ASN A 154 54.87 21.86 6.29
C ASN A 154 53.44 21.36 6.52
N HIS A 155 52.65 21.31 5.44
CA HIS A 155 51.21 21.05 5.41
C HIS A 155 50.74 19.90 6.32
N LYS A 156 49.99 20.21 7.39
CA LYS A 156 49.26 19.19 8.17
C LYS A 156 48.09 18.67 7.33
N THR A 157 48.19 17.44 6.85
CA THR A 157 47.03 16.70 6.36
C THR A 157 46.00 16.57 7.50
N PRO A 158 44.73 16.92 7.29
CA PRO A 158 43.71 16.86 8.33
C PRO A 158 43.48 15.43 8.82
N VAL A 159 43.47 15.21 10.14
CA VAL A 159 43.17 13.90 10.73
C VAL A 159 41.67 13.67 10.67
N ILE A 160 41.22 12.67 9.92
CA ILE A 160 39.80 12.32 9.76
C ILE A 160 39.25 11.79 11.10
N PRO A 161 38.14 12.35 11.64
CA PRO A 161 37.43 11.83 12.80
C PRO A 161 36.97 10.38 12.60
N ASP A 162 37.03 9.57 13.66
CA ASP A 162 36.69 8.13 13.57
C ASP A 162 35.22 7.89 13.23
N ASP A 163 34.32 8.81 13.63
CA ASP A 163 32.89 8.75 13.28
C ASP A 163 32.61 8.96 11.78
N PHE A 164 33.59 9.50 11.05
CA PHE A 164 33.49 9.74 9.60
C PHE A 164 34.15 8.62 8.78
N LYS A 165 34.82 7.67 9.45
CA LYS A 165 35.46 6.52 8.81
C LYS A 165 34.51 5.34 8.75
N CYS A 166 34.52 4.64 7.62
CA CYS A 166 33.83 3.37 7.49
C CYS A 166 34.52 2.33 8.38
N PRO A 167 33.82 1.60 9.26
CA PRO A 167 34.46 0.59 10.10
C PRO A 167 35.04 -0.62 9.34
N ILE A 168 34.71 -0.79 8.05
CA ILE A 168 35.24 -1.87 7.19
C ILE A 168 36.51 -1.41 6.46
N SER A 169 36.49 -0.25 5.79
CA SER A 169 37.64 0.24 5.03
C SER A 169 38.58 1.13 5.81
N LEU A 170 38.15 1.66 6.97
CA LEU A 170 38.83 2.67 7.78
C LEU A 170 39.10 3.99 7.04
N GLU A 171 38.47 4.18 5.88
CA GLU A 171 38.54 5.38 5.05
C GLU A 171 37.31 6.26 5.24
N LEU A 172 37.43 7.55 4.87
CA LEU A 172 36.33 8.51 4.92
C LEU A 172 35.13 8.01 4.11
N MET A 173 33.94 7.97 4.73
CA MET A 173 32.70 7.56 4.07
C MET A 173 32.27 8.61 3.05
N LYS A 174 32.07 8.17 1.81
CA LYS A 174 31.55 8.99 0.69
C LYS A 174 30.04 8.84 0.58
N ASP A 175 29.53 7.63 0.81
CA ASP A 175 28.10 7.34 0.88
C ASP A 175 27.76 6.51 2.13
N PRO A 176 27.60 7.18 3.30
CA PRO A 176 27.32 6.49 4.56
C PRO A 176 25.90 5.90 4.56
N VAL A 177 25.78 4.61 4.89
CA VAL A 177 24.52 3.84 4.99
C VAL A 177 24.43 3.07 6.30
N ILE A 178 23.23 2.94 6.83
CA ILE A 178 22.91 2.30 8.12
C ILE A 178 22.34 0.90 7.87
N VAL A 179 22.86 -0.08 8.62
CA VAL A 179 22.32 -1.46 8.67
C VAL A 179 21.31 -1.63 9.82
N SER A 180 20.59 -2.75 9.85
CA SER A 180 19.55 -3.03 10.86
C SER A 180 20.01 -3.00 12.33
N THR A 181 21.31 -3.06 12.59
CA THR A 181 21.91 -2.89 13.94
C THR A 181 22.22 -1.44 14.31
N GLY A 182 21.89 -0.47 13.45
CA GLY A 182 22.11 0.96 13.67
C GLY A 182 23.53 1.45 13.38
N GLN A 183 24.44 0.57 12.93
CA GLN A 183 25.81 0.96 12.56
C GLN A 183 25.86 1.53 11.14
N THR A 184 26.74 2.51 10.94
CA THR A 184 26.93 3.17 9.64
C THR A 184 28.22 2.70 8.95
N TYR A 185 28.13 2.44 7.65
CA TYR A 185 29.22 1.97 6.80
C TYR A 185 29.24 2.73 5.48
N GLU A 186 30.35 2.69 4.76
CA GLU A 186 30.38 3.03 3.34
C GLU A 186 29.55 2.00 2.56
N ARG A 187 28.62 2.47 1.73
CA ARG A 187 27.70 1.64 0.93
C ARG A 187 28.41 0.51 0.22
N SER A 188 29.43 0.85 -0.57
CA SER A 188 30.14 -0.13 -1.40
C SER A 188 30.88 -1.21 -0.58
N CYS A 189 31.26 -0.91 0.66
CA CYS A 189 31.94 -1.86 1.55
C CYS A 189 30.96 -2.85 2.18
N ILE A 190 29.81 -2.36 2.67
CA ILE A 190 28.81 -3.22 3.31
C ILE A 190 28.02 -4.04 2.30
N GLU A 191 27.77 -3.52 1.09
CA GLU A 191 27.15 -4.29 0.00
C GLU A 191 28.02 -5.50 -0.38
N LYS A 192 29.34 -5.30 -0.57
CA LYS A 192 30.28 -6.41 -0.84
C LYS A 192 30.34 -7.43 0.30
N TRP A 193 30.24 -6.98 1.55
CA TRP A 193 30.23 -7.86 2.72
C TRP A 193 28.99 -8.77 2.73
N LEU A 194 27.81 -8.21 2.41
CA LEU A 194 26.56 -8.95 2.31
C LEU A 194 26.56 -9.91 1.10
N GLU A 195 27.10 -9.48 -0.03
CA GLU A 195 27.23 -10.29 -1.26
C GLU A 195 28.15 -11.51 -1.09
N GLN A 196 29.14 -11.43 -0.20
CA GLN A 196 30.00 -12.56 0.16
C GLN A 196 29.31 -13.59 1.09
N GLY A 197 28.03 -13.37 1.40
CA GLY A 197 27.19 -14.30 2.17
C GLY A 197 27.26 -14.10 3.69
N HIS A 198 27.85 -12.99 4.16
CA HIS A 198 27.93 -12.69 5.59
C HIS A 198 26.66 -12.00 6.08
N GLY A 199 25.86 -12.70 6.91
CA GLY A 199 24.62 -12.18 7.51
C GLY A 199 24.82 -11.43 8.84
N THR A 200 26.04 -10.99 9.15
CA THR A 200 26.38 -10.35 10.43
C THR A 200 26.94 -8.95 10.23
N CYS A 201 26.71 -8.09 11.22
CA CYS A 201 27.27 -6.75 11.28
C CYS A 201 28.79 -6.81 11.50
N PRO A 202 29.63 -6.24 10.62
CA PRO A 202 31.10 -6.34 10.73
C PRO A 202 31.68 -5.79 12.04
N LYS A 203 31.06 -4.76 12.62
CA LYS A 203 31.59 -4.07 13.82
C LYS A 203 31.06 -4.66 15.12
N THR A 204 29.79 -5.09 15.15
CA THR A 204 29.15 -5.61 16.38
C THR A 204 29.01 -7.12 16.41
N GLN A 205 29.30 -7.82 15.31
CA GLN A 205 29.14 -9.27 15.13
C GLN A 205 27.70 -9.80 15.35
N GLN A 206 26.72 -8.90 15.49
CA GLN A 206 25.31 -9.25 15.64
C GLN A 206 24.71 -9.67 14.29
N THR A 207 23.81 -10.66 14.30
CA THR A 207 23.05 -11.07 13.11
C THR A 207 22.12 -9.96 12.64
N LEU A 208 22.14 -9.66 11.34
CA LEU A 208 21.30 -8.64 10.74
C LEU A 208 19.88 -9.19 10.59
N SER A 209 18.89 -8.50 11.16
CA SER A 209 17.47 -8.86 11.01
C SER A 209 16.91 -8.53 9.61
N SER A 210 17.58 -7.60 8.91
CA SER A 210 17.31 -7.23 7.52
C SER A 210 18.59 -6.80 6.83
N HIS A 211 18.72 -7.15 5.55
CA HIS A 211 19.82 -6.74 4.66
C HIS A 211 19.55 -5.40 3.95
N ALA A 212 18.45 -4.71 4.28
CA ALA A 212 18.14 -3.40 3.72
C ALA A 212 19.12 -2.33 4.25
N LEU A 213 19.65 -1.50 3.35
CA LEU A 213 20.59 -0.42 3.66
C LEU A 213 19.89 0.93 3.60
N THR A 214 19.89 1.66 4.72
CA THR A 214 19.22 2.96 4.82
C THR A 214 20.25 4.09 4.68
N PRO A 215 20.15 5.01 3.71
CA PRO A 215 21.14 6.08 3.55
C PRO A 215 21.17 7.05 4.75
N ASN A 216 22.37 7.39 5.24
CA ASN A 216 22.58 8.32 6.36
C ASN A 216 22.86 9.73 5.84
N TYR A 217 21.80 10.50 5.53
CA TYR A 217 21.94 11.83 4.94
C TYR A 217 22.62 12.86 5.86
N VAL A 218 22.41 12.71 7.17
CA VAL A 218 22.98 13.58 8.21
C VAL A 218 24.49 13.42 8.26
N LEU A 219 24.99 12.19 8.40
CA LEU A 219 26.43 11.95 8.49
C LEU A 219 27.15 12.38 7.20
N ARG A 220 26.52 12.20 6.04
CA ARG A 220 27.07 12.68 4.76
C ARG A 220 27.20 14.20 4.72
N SER A 221 26.23 14.94 5.27
CA SER A 221 26.29 16.40 5.34
C SER A 221 27.40 16.87 6.30
N LEU A 222 27.56 16.19 7.44
CA LEU A 222 28.63 16.48 8.41
C LEU A 222 30.01 16.19 7.82
N ILE A 223 30.16 15.09 7.07
CA ILE A 223 31.40 14.76 6.35
C ILE A 223 31.71 15.84 5.30
N ALA A 224 30.72 16.29 4.52
CA ALA A 224 30.91 17.32 3.52
C ALA A 224 31.37 18.66 4.14
N GLN A 225 30.74 19.08 5.25
CA GLN A 225 31.12 20.30 5.98
C GLN A 225 32.51 20.17 6.62
N TRP A 226 32.84 19.00 7.17
CA TRP A 226 34.18 18.75 7.71
C TRP A 226 35.25 18.78 6.62
N CYS A 227 34.97 18.21 5.44
CA CYS A 227 35.87 18.29 4.29
C CYS A 227 36.11 19.74 3.86
N GLU A 228 35.04 20.52 3.70
CA GLU A 228 35.10 21.94 3.32
C GLU A 228 35.89 22.78 4.33
N ALA A 229 35.65 22.59 5.63
CA ALA A 229 36.36 23.29 6.70
C ALA A 229 37.86 22.93 6.79
N ASN A 230 38.24 21.75 6.31
CA ASN A 230 39.63 21.26 6.34
C ASN A 230 40.33 21.38 4.98
N GLY A 231 39.74 22.05 4.01
CA GLY A 231 40.30 22.22 2.66
C GLY A 231 40.43 20.91 1.88
N ILE A 232 39.73 19.85 2.30
CA ILE A 232 39.62 18.59 1.58
C ILE A 232 38.43 18.73 0.63
N GLU A 233 38.61 18.40 -0.65
CA GLU A 233 37.51 18.48 -1.59
C GLU A 233 36.38 17.54 -1.11
N PRO A 234 35.17 18.08 -0.80
CA PRO A 234 34.09 17.27 -0.26
C PRO A 234 33.77 16.16 -1.26
N PRO A 235 33.38 14.95 -0.82
CA PRO A 235 32.96 13.88 -1.72
C PRO A 235 31.86 14.39 -2.65
N LYS A 236 32.24 14.84 -3.84
CA LYS A 236 31.29 15.37 -4.82
C LYS A 236 30.43 14.21 -5.24
N ARG A 237 29.11 14.36 -5.10
CA ARG A 237 28.17 13.55 -5.86
C ARG A 237 28.65 13.56 -7.31
N LEU A 238 28.86 12.38 -7.90
CA LEU A 238 28.51 12.21 -9.30
C LEU A 238 27.06 12.72 -9.39
N GLY A 239 26.91 13.93 -9.92
CA GLY A 239 25.74 14.78 -9.71
C GLY A 239 24.45 14.08 -10.05
N SER A 240 23.41 14.34 -9.25
CA SER A 240 21.97 14.21 -9.55
C SER A 240 21.55 13.19 -10.62
N SER A 241 22.11 11.99 -10.60
CA SER A 241 21.46 10.81 -11.10
C SER A 241 20.53 10.37 -9.99
N ARG A 242 19.23 10.51 -10.23
CA ARG A 242 18.15 9.84 -9.49
C ARG A 242 18.61 8.43 -9.07
N PRO A 243 18.22 7.94 -7.88
CA PRO A 243 18.63 6.61 -7.40
C PRO A 243 18.35 5.62 -8.51
N ASN A 244 19.43 5.11 -9.12
CA ASN A 244 19.43 4.35 -10.37
C ASN A 244 18.10 4.40 -11.13
N LYS A 245 17.89 5.46 -11.93
CA LYS A 245 17.46 5.13 -13.29
C LYS A 245 18.53 4.16 -13.73
N THR A 246 18.19 2.89 -13.87
CA THR A 246 18.99 1.95 -14.65
C THR A 246 19.48 2.75 -15.83
N THR A 247 20.74 3.19 -15.83
CA THR A 247 21.37 3.71 -17.03
C THR A 247 21.31 2.51 -17.91
N SER A 248 20.26 2.49 -18.73
CA SER A 248 19.86 1.33 -19.49
C SER A 248 21.13 0.76 -20.07
N ALA A 249 21.48 -0.47 -19.68
CA ALA A 249 22.68 -1.15 -20.19
C ALA A 249 22.52 -1.48 -21.69
N CYS A 250 21.46 -0.94 -22.32
CA CYS A 250 21.27 -0.78 -23.75
C CYS A 250 22.54 -0.19 -24.38
N SER A 251 23.13 -1.00 -25.25
CA SER A 251 24.35 -0.67 -25.96
C SER A 251 24.18 0.60 -26.81
N PRO A 252 25.27 1.35 -27.10
CA PRO A 252 25.20 2.51 -27.98
C PRO A 252 24.60 2.23 -29.36
N ALA A 253 24.79 1.00 -29.86
CA ALA A 253 24.19 0.54 -31.12
C ALA A 253 22.66 0.39 -31.01
N GLU A 254 22.16 -0.15 -29.91
CA GLU A 254 20.72 -0.26 -29.66
C GLU A 254 20.07 1.10 -29.46
N ARG A 255 20.74 2.05 -28.79
CA ARG A 255 20.24 3.43 -28.64
C ARG A 255 20.10 4.13 -29.99
N THR A 256 21.14 4.07 -30.83
CA THR A 256 21.07 4.59 -32.22
C THR A 256 19.93 3.93 -33.01
N LYS A 257 19.73 2.61 -32.83
CA LYS A 257 18.64 1.89 -33.47
C LYS A 257 17.26 2.40 -33.00
N ILE A 258 17.08 2.61 -31.69
CA ILE A 258 15.86 3.17 -31.12
C ILE A 258 15.58 4.56 -31.72
N GLU A 259 16.58 5.43 -31.80
CA GLU A 259 16.41 6.76 -32.40
C GLU A 259 15.95 6.71 -33.86
N ILE A 260 16.53 5.82 -34.68
CA ILE A 260 16.13 5.63 -36.08
C ILE A 260 14.69 5.14 -36.16
N ILE A 261 14.32 4.18 -35.31
CA ILE A 261 12.94 3.64 -35.26
C ILE A 261 11.97 4.75 -34.86
N LEU A 262 12.32 5.62 -33.91
CA LEU A 262 11.46 6.74 -33.51
C LEU A 262 11.25 7.77 -34.61
N ARG A 263 12.27 8.05 -35.44
CA ARG A 263 12.07 8.91 -36.62
C ARG A 263 11.07 8.30 -37.61
N LYS A 264 11.10 6.98 -37.80
CA LYS A 264 10.11 6.27 -38.63
C LYS A 264 8.72 6.29 -38.00
N LEU A 265 8.64 6.11 -36.68
CA LEU A 265 7.39 6.16 -35.91
C LEU A 265 6.73 7.56 -35.96
N ALA A 266 7.55 8.62 -36.01
CA ALA A 266 7.10 10.00 -36.14
C ALA A 266 6.84 10.44 -37.60
N SER A 267 7.10 9.58 -38.58
CA SER A 267 6.86 9.90 -39.99
C SER A 267 5.37 9.91 -40.33
N SER A 268 5.00 10.51 -41.46
CA SER A 268 3.62 10.52 -41.96
C SER A 268 3.23 9.26 -42.73
N SER A 269 4.15 8.31 -42.91
CA SER A 269 3.96 7.10 -43.70
C SER A 269 3.34 6.01 -42.81
N PRO A 270 2.11 5.52 -43.10
CA PRO A 270 1.48 4.46 -42.31
C PRO A 270 2.31 3.17 -42.29
N GLU A 271 3.02 2.89 -43.38
CA GLU A 271 3.89 1.71 -43.47
C GLU A 271 5.09 1.83 -42.54
N ASP A 272 5.74 2.99 -42.52
CA ASP A 272 6.88 3.23 -41.64
C ASP A 272 6.47 3.21 -40.17
N GLN A 273 5.31 3.80 -39.83
CA GLN A 273 4.75 3.74 -38.48
C GLN A 273 4.46 2.29 -38.06
N ARG A 274 3.83 1.51 -38.93
CA ARG A 274 3.50 0.09 -38.69
C ARG A 274 4.74 -0.75 -38.44
N MET A 275 5.74 -0.61 -39.30
CA MET A 275 7.02 -1.33 -39.19
C MET A 275 7.79 -0.89 -37.95
N ALA A 276 7.86 0.42 -37.67
CA ALA A 276 8.51 0.96 -36.48
C ALA A 276 7.86 0.46 -35.18
N ALA A 277 6.53 0.49 -35.08
CA ALA A 277 5.81 -0.04 -33.92
C ALA A 277 6.08 -1.54 -33.73
N GLY A 278 6.15 -2.30 -34.83
CA GLY A 278 6.52 -3.72 -34.82
C GLY A 278 7.95 -3.96 -34.32
N GLU A 279 8.91 -3.12 -34.72
CA GLU A 279 10.29 -3.19 -34.24
C GLU A 279 10.40 -2.84 -32.74
N ILE A 280 9.72 -1.79 -32.28
CA ILE A 280 9.67 -1.42 -30.86
C ILE A 280 9.10 -2.56 -30.03
N ARG A 281 8.00 -3.16 -30.48
CA ARG A 281 7.39 -4.33 -29.83
C ARG A 281 8.40 -5.45 -29.60
N LEU A 282 9.21 -5.76 -30.62
CA LEU A 282 10.22 -6.82 -30.54
C LEU A 282 11.40 -6.44 -29.63
N LEU A 283 11.89 -5.20 -29.72
CA LEU A 283 12.99 -4.71 -28.87
C LEU A 283 12.60 -4.71 -27.39
N ALA A 284 11.41 -4.20 -27.08
CA ALA A 284 10.88 -4.17 -25.71
C ALA A 284 10.65 -5.58 -25.15
N LYS A 285 10.26 -6.56 -25.97
CA LYS A 285 10.08 -7.95 -25.52
C LYS A 285 11.38 -8.59 -25.02
N ARG A 286 12.51 -8.29 -25.67
CA ARG A 286 13.77 -9.03 -25.51
C ARG A 286 14.58 -8.63 -24.27
N ASN A 287 14.57 -7.36 -23.89
CA ASN A 287 15.47 -6.84 -22.87
C ASN A 287 14.77 -5.79 -21.99
N ALA A 288 14.92 -5.90 -20.67
CA ALA A 288 14.42 -4.93 -19.69
C ALA A 288 15.08 -3.55 -19.88
N ASP A 289 16.39 -3.50 -20.15
CA ASP A 289 17.11 -2.25 -20.42
C ASP A 289 16.55 -1.54 -21.66
N ASN A 290 16.18 -2.30 -22.70
CA ASN A 290 15.56 -1.73 -23.89
C ASN A 290 14.20 -1.12 -23.57
N ARG A 291 13.42 -1.67 -22.63
CA ARG A 291 12.13 -1.08 -22.22
C ARG A 291 12.35 0.31 -21.61
N VAL A 292 13.38 0.47 -20.79
CA VAL A 292 13.74 1.78 -20.21
C VAL A 292 14.21 2.73 -21.30
N ALA A 293 15.18 2.33 -22.13
CA ALA A 293 15.73 3.19 -23.19
C ALA A 293 14.66 3.64 -24.20
N ILE A 294 13.75 2.74 -24.61
CA ILE A 294 12.64 3.07 -25.52
C ILE A 294 11.72 4.12 -24.90
N ALA A 295 11.38 3.97 -23.62
CA ALA A 295 10.54 4.94 -22.92
C ALA A 295 11.23 6.30 -22.77
N GLU A 296 12.51 6.31 -22.36
CA GLU A 296 13.31 7.52 -22.21
C GLU A 296 13.54 8.26 -23.52
N ALA A 297 13.65 7.54 -24.64
CA ALA A 297 13.78 8.11 -25.97
C ALA A 297 12.47 8.75 -26.49
N GLY A 298 11.36 8.63 -25.76
CA GLY A 298 10.09 9.27 -26.10
C GLY A 298 9.15 8.44 -26.97
N ALA A 299 9.29 7.10 -26.97
CA ALA A 299 8.41 6.22 -27.75
C ALA A 299 6.95 6.23 -27.28
N ILE A 300 6.72 6.35 -25.97
CA ILE A 300 5.39 6.19 -25.36
C ILE A 300 4.34 7.12 -26.00
N PRO A 301 4.51 8.46 -26.04
CA PRO A 301 3.49 9.34 -26.63
C PRO A 301 3.20 9.00 -28.10
N LEU A 302 4.22 8.65 -28.90
CA LEU A 302 4.03 8.24 -30.28
C LEU A 302 3.22 6.94 -30.38
N LEU A 303 3.53 5.92 -29.56
CA LEU A 303 2.75 4.68 -29.52
C LEU A 303 1.29 4.92 -29.08
N VAL A 304 1.06 5.85 -28.15
CA VAL A 304 -0.30 6.23 -27.72
C VAL A 304 -1.10 6.81 -28.90
N THR A 305 -0.50 7.66 -29.73
CA THR A 305 -1.20 8.18 -30.93
C THR A 305 -1.60 7.06 -31.90
N LEU A 306 -0.78 6.02 -32.03
CA LEU A 306 -1.04 4.89 -32.92
C LEU A 306 -2.18 3.97 -32.44
N LEU A 307 -2.60 4.05 -31.17
CA LEU A 307 -3.76 3.28 -30.69
C LEU A 307 -5.08 3.71 -31.35
N SER A 308 -5.11 4.91 -31.93
CA SER A 308 -6.32 5.47 -32.58
C SER A 308 -6.31 5.32 -34.10
N THR A 309 -5.27 4.74 -34.70
CA THR A 309 -5.20 4.59 -36.16
C THR A 309 -6.20 3.57 -36.67
N PRO A 310 -6.78 3.72 -37.87
CA PRO A 310 -7.72 2.75 -38.42
C PRO A 310 -7.07 1.41 -38.79
N ASP A 311 -5.75 1.38 -38.98
CA ASP A 311 -5.03 0.15 -39.32
C ASP A 311 -4.93 -0.80 -38.10
N SER A 312 -5.63 -1.93 -38.18
CA SER A 312 -5.68 -2.92 -37.10
C SER A 312 -4.30 -3.48 -36.75
N ARG A 313 -3.41 -3.62 -37.74
CA ARG A 313 -2.07 -4.19 -37.50
C ARG A 313 -1.16 -3.21 -36.76
N THR A 314 -1.25 -1.93 -37.10
CA THR A 314 -0.57 -0.85 -36.37
C THR A 314 -1.09 -0.73 -34.94
N GLN A 315 -2.40 -0.77 -34.73
CA GLN A 315 -2.98 -0.79 -33.38
C GLN A 315 -2.46 -1.97 -32.55
N GLU A 316 -2.44 -3.18 -33.12
CA GLU A 316 -1.94 -4.38 -32.46
C GLU A 316 -0.45 -4.23 -32.09
N HIS A 317 0.39 -3.75 -33.01
CA HIS A 317 1.80 -3.49 -32.71
C HIS A 317 1.97 -2.43 -31.60
N ALA A 318 1.20 -1.34 -31.65
CA ALA A 318 1.24 -0.27 -30.67
C ALA A 318 0.84 -0.73 -29.27
N VAL A 319 -0.31 -1.42 -29.14
CA VAL A 319 -0.78 -1.91 -27.83
C VAL A 319 0.17 -2.97 -27.25
N THR A 320 0.73 -3.84 -28.09
CA THR A 320 1.67 -4.86 -27.64
C THR A 320 3.02 -4.26 -27.26
N ALA A 321 3.47 -3.21 -27.95
CA ALA A 321 4.63 -2.45 -27.55
C ALA A 321 4.41 -1.80 -26.17
N LEU A 322 3.26 -1.17 -25.94
CA LEU A 322 2.91 -0.60 -24.63
C LEU A 322 2.81 -1.65 -23.52
N LEU A 323 2.24 -2.82 -23.80
CA LEU A 323 2.27 -3.97 -22.87
C LEU A 323 3.71 -4.37 -22.52
N ASN A 324 4.58 -4.49 -23.52
CA ASN A 324 5.97 -4.83 -23.25
C ASN A 324 6.66 -3.72 -22.44
N LEU A 325 6.40 -2.45 -22.73
CA LEU A 325 6.96 -1.35 -21.95
C LEU A 325 6.43 -1.33 -20.52
N SER A 326 5.16 -1.68 -20.29
CA SER A 326 4.51 -1.64 -18.98
C SER A 326 5.01 -2.72 -18.02
N ILE A 327 5.68 -3.77 -18.49
CA ILE A 327 6.30 -4.77 -17.61
C ILE A 327 7.39 -4.15 -16.72
N CYS A 328 8.03 -3.06 -17.17
CA CYS A 328 8.98 -2.27 -16.37
C CYS A 328 8.20 -1.29 -15.47
N GLU A 329 8.43 -1.33 -14.15
CA GLU A 329 7.74 -0.49 -13.15
C GLU A 329 7.93 1.01 -13.42
N GLU A 330 9.15 1.41 -13.76
CA GLU A 330 9.55 2.80 -14.05
C GLU A 330 8.77 3.41 -15.22
N ASN A 331 8.33 2.56 -16.15
CA ASN A 331 7.58 2.99 -17.33
C ASN A 331 6.08 3.16 -17.06
N LYS A 332 5.51 2.47 -16.06
CA LYS A 332 4.06 2.45 -15.83
C LYS A 332 3.51 3.85 -15.58
N GLY A 333 4.17 4.63 -14.73
CA GLY A 333 3.79 6.02 -14.45
C GLY A 333 3.78 6.89 -15.71
N SER A 334 4.78 6.73 -16.58
CA SER A 334 4.86 7.46 -17.86
C SER A 334 3.76 7.04 -18.83
N ILE A 335 3.46 5.75 -18.93
CA ILE A 335 2.39 5.24 -19.81
C ILE A 335 1.03 5.83 -19.41
N ILE A 336 0.76 5.92 -18.12
CA ILE A 336 -0.48 6.52 -17.59
C ILE A 336 -0.51 8.02 -17.82
N SER A 337 0.59 8.74 -17.52
CA SER A 337 0.64 10.20 -17.64
C SER A 337 0.52 10.70 -19.08
N PHE A 338 1.00 9.92 -20.06
CA PHE A 338 0.80 10.20 -21.49
C PHE A 338 -0.60 9.80 -22.01
N GLY A 339 -1.52 9.39 -21.14
CA GLY A 339 -2.91 9.14 -21.53
C GLY A 339 -3.12 7.89 -22.37
N ALA A 340 -2.34 6.83 -22.15
CA ALA A 340 -2.48 5.58 -22.92
C ALA A 340 -3.81 4.85 -22.65
N VAL A 341 -4.38 4.99 -21.44
CA VAL A 341 -5.51 4.17 -20.98
C VAL A 341 -6.73 4.26 -21.89
N PRO A 342 -7.26 5.44 -22.28
CA PRO A 342 -8.41 5.52 -23.19
C PRO A 342 -8.17 4.81 -24.53
N GLY A 343 -6.96 4.94 -25.09
CA GLY A 343 -6.58 4.24 -26.33
C GLY A 343 -6.52 2.73 -26.15
N ILE A 344 -5.97 2.24 -25.04
CA ILE A 344 -5.92 0.81 -24.73
C ILE A 344 -7.33 0.25 -24.56
N VAL A 345 -8.22 0.98 -23.87
CA VAL A 345 -9.64 0.61 -23.71
C VAL A 345 -10.36 0.59 -25.06
N GLN A 346 -10.04 1.51 -25.97
CA GLN A 346 -10.60 1.54 -27.31
C GLN A 346 -10.18 0.32 -28.15
N VAL A 347 -8.90 -0.08 -28.06
CA VAL A 347 -8.40 -1.32 -28.68
C VAL A 347 -9.04 -2.56 -28.05
N LEU A 348 -9.22 -2.59 -26.73
CA LEU A 348 -9.92 -3.69 -26.05
C LEU A 348 -11.38 -3.85 -26.52
N LYS A 349 -12.04 -2.75 -26.90
CA LYS A 349 -13.41 -2.74 -27.41
C LYS A 349 -13.53 -3.19 -28.86
N LYS A 350 -12.64 -2.73 -29.75
CA LYS A 350 -12.83 -2.82 -31.21
C LYS A 350 -11.69 -3.50 -31.97
N GLY A 351 -10.59 -3.82 -31.32
CA GLY A 351 -9.41 -4.42 -31.96
C GLY A 351 -9.63 -5.86 -32.40
N SER A 352 -8.64 -6.40 -33.12
CA SER A 352 -8.53 -7.85 -33.37
C SER A 352 -8.52 -8.63 -32.05
N MET A 353 -8.86 -9.92 -32.08
CA MET A 353 -8.84 -10.73 -30.86
C MET A 353 -7.47 -10.70 -30.15
N GLU A 354 -6.38 -10.80 -30.92
CA GLU A 354 -5.01 -10.67 -30.39
C GLU A 354 -4.75 -9.27 -29.78
N ALA A 355 -5.20 -8.20 -30.45
CA ALA A 355 -5.05 -6.85 -29.91
C ALA A 355 -5.86 -6.64 -28.62
N ARG A 356 -7.06 -7.22 -28.53
CA ARG A 356 -7.90 -7.20 -27.32
C ARG A 356 -7.25 -7.95 -26.15
N GLU A 357 -6.68 -9.13 -26.41
CA GLU A 357 -5.90 -9.90 -25.44
C GLU A 357 -4.70 -9.10 -24.91
N ASN A 358 -3.89 -8.54 -25.82
CA ASN A 358 -2.74 -7.71 -25.45
C ASN A 358 -3.17 -6.43 -24.71
N ALA A 359 -4.31 -5.83 -25.04
CA ALA A 359 -4.87 -4.70 -24.32
C ALA A 359 -5.27 -5.08 -22.88
N ALA A 360 -5.93 -6.22 -22.68
CA ALA A 360 -6.28 -6.72 -21.35
C ALA A 360 -5.03 -6.99 -20.50
N ALA A 361 -4.01 -7.63 -21.07
CA ALA A 361 -2.73 -7.85 -20.41
C ALA A 361 -2.01 -6.52 -20.06
N ALA A 362 -2.10 -5.50 -20.92
CA ALA A 362 -1.51 -4.19 -20.66
C ALA A 362 -2.20 -3.51 -19.47
N LEU A 363 -3.54 -3.56 -19.42
CA LEU A 363 -4.31 -3.03 -18.31
C LEU A 363 -4.01 -3.77 -17.00
N PHE A 364 -3.88 -5.10 -17.04
CA PHE A 364 -3.44 -5.86 -15.88
C PHE A 364 -2.07 -5.38 -15.39
N SER A 365 -1.07 -5.34 -16.28
CA SER A 365 0.30 -4.90 -15.95
C SER A 365 0.32 -3.50 -15.34
N LEU A 366 -0.43 -2.55 -15.90
CA LEU A 366 -0.52 -1.18 -15.37
C LEU A 366 -1.25 -1.11 -14.03
N SER A 367 -2.25 -1.96 -13.81
CA SER A 367 -3.08 -1.96 -12.60
C SER A 367 -2.37 -2.49 -11.35
N VAL A 368 -1.17 -3.09 -11.47
CA VAL A 368 -0.38 -3.55 -10.31
C VAL A 368 -0.14 -2.38 -9.34
N VAL A 369 0.08 -1.18 -9.85
CA VAL A 369 0.15 0.07 -9.08
C VAL A 369 -1.27 0.49 -8.64
N ASP A 370 -1.46 0.75 -7.35
CA ASP A 370 -2.78 1.03 -6.75
C ASP A 370 -3.46 2.28 -7.33
N GLU A 371 -2.70 3.36 -7.53
CA GLU A 371 -3.21 4.62 -8.08
C GLU A 371 -3.76 4.43 -9.51
N ASN A 372 -3.15 3.52 -10.28
CA ASN A 372 -3.57 3.25 -11.65
C ASN A 372 -4.93 2.53 -11.72
N LYS A 373 -5.30 1.76 -10.69
CA LYS A 373 -6.60 1.04 -10.64
C LYS A 373 -7.78 2.01 -10.73
N VAL A 374 -7.65 3.20 -10.12
CA VAL A 374 -8.68 4.25 -10.15
C VAL A 374 -8.82 4.81 -11.57
N THR A 375 -7.71 5.21 -12.19
CA THR A 375 -7.66 5.78 -13.54
C THR A 375 -8.18 4.80 -14.60
N ILE A 376 -7.75 3.54 -14.53
CA ILE A 376 -8.18 2.47 -15.45
C ILE A 376 -9.68 2.21 -15.30
N GLY A 377 -10.16 2.08 -14.06
CA GLY A 377 -11.57 1.88 -13.78
C GLY A 377 -12.46 3.07 -14.16
N ALA A 378 -11.97 4.30 -14.05
CA ALA A 378 -12.68 5.52 -14.48
C ALA A 378 -12.75 5.64 -16.01
N SER A 379 -11.76 5.10 -16.74
CA SER A 379 -11.70 5.14 -18.21
C SER A 379 -12.65 4.15 -18.92
N GLY A 380 -13.51 3.45 -18.16
CA GLY A 380 -14.48 2.50 -18.74
C GLY A 380 -13.85 1.21 -19.25
N ALA A 381 -12.74 0.77 -18.66
CA ALA A 381 -12.06 -0.49 -19.00
C ALA A 381 -12.86 -1.75 -18.62
N ILE A 382 -13.70 -1.66 -17.58
CA ILE A 382 -14.35 -2.82 -16.98
C ILE A 382 -15.35 -3.52 -17.92
N PRO A 383 -16.33 -2.84 -18.55
CA PRO A 383 -17.29 -3.54 -19.42
C PRO A 383 -16.65 -4.31 -20.58
N PRO A 384 -15.66 -3.75 -21.32
CA PRO A 384 -14.97 -4.50 -22.37
C PRO A 384 -14.16 -5.70 -21.86
N LEU A 385 -13.61 -5.62 -20.64
CA LEU A 385 -12.96 -6.78 -20.00
C LEU A 385 -13.99 -7.87 -19.69
N VAL A 386 -15.19 -7.51 -19.21
CA VAL A 386 -16.28 -8.48 -19.01
C VAL A 386 -16.72 -9.11 -20.33
N THR A 387 -16.82 -8.33 -21.40
CA THR A 387 -17.09 -8.86 -22.75
C THR A 387 -16.01 -9.86 -23.17
N LEU A 388 -14.71 -9.50 -23.03
CA LEU A 388 -13.59 -10.40 -23.38
C LEU A 388 -13.56 -11.67 -22.51
N LEU A 389 -13.93 -11.57 -21.23
CA LEU A 389 -14.10 -12.74 -20.34
C LEU A 389 -15.21 -13.69 -20.83
N SER A 390 -16.26 -13.14 -21.44
CA SER A 390 -17.40 -13.93 -21.90
C SER A 390 -17.13 -14.63 -23.23
N GLU A 391 -16.62 -13.90 -24.24
CA GLU A 391 -16.52 -14.34 -25.64
C GLU A 391 -15.08 -14.56 -26.15
N GLY A 392 -14.07 -14.23 -25.36
CA GLY A 392 -12.67 -14.31 -25.77
C GLY A 392 -12.15 -15.73 -25.94
N THR A 393 -10.95 -15.84 -26.52
CA THR A 393 -10.19 -17.10 -26.51
C THR A 393 -9.83 -17.50 -25.08
N GLN A 394 -9.35 -18.73 -24.87
CA GLN A 394 -8.87 -19.14 -23.53
C GLN A 394 -7.78 -18.22 -22.97
N ARG A 395 -6.92 -17.67 -23.85
CA ARG A 395 -5.96 -16.64 -23.46
C ARG A 395 -6.66 -15.34 -23.08
N GLY A 396 -7.57 -14.85 -23.93
CA GLY A 396 -8.32 -13.61 -23.67
C GLY A 396 -9.16 -13.66 -22.40
N LYS A 397 -9.79 -14.79 -22.10
CA LYS A 397 -10.52 -15.00 -20.85
C LYS A 397 -9.59 -14.91 -19.63
N LYS A 398 -8.41 -15.52 -19.69
CA LYS A 398 -7.40 -15.44 -18.61
C LYS A 398 -6.84 -14.03 -18.44
N ASP A 399 -6.47 -13.37 -19.53
CA ASP A 399 -5.96 -11.99 -19.49
C ASP A 399 -7.03 -11.04 -18.93
N ALA A 400 -8.29 -11.18 -19.37
CA ALA A 400 -9.41 -10.40 -18.86
C ALA A 400 -9.69 -10.67 -17.38
N ALA A 401 -9.72 -11.94 -16.97
CA ALA A 401 -9.97 -12.32 -15.58
C ALA A 401 -8.89 -11.77 -14.65
N THR A 402 -7.61 -11.86 -15.04
CA THR A 402 -6.49 -11.36 -14.25
C THR A 402 -6.54 -9.83 -14.11
N ALA A 403 -6.87 -9.12 -15.19
CA ALA A 403 -7.10 -7.68 -15.17
C ALA A 403 -8.28 -7.30 -14.25
N LEU A 404 -9.42 -7.98 -14.37
CA LEU A 404 -10.61 -7.74 -13.54
C LEU A 404 -10.33 -8.01 -12.06
N PHE A 405 -9.67 -9.12 -11.75
CA PHE A 405 -9.27 -9.48 -10.38
C PHE A 405 -8.48 -8.34 -9.75
N ASN A 406 -7.41 -7.90 -10.42
CA ASN A 406 -6.52 -6.88 -9.88
C ASN A 406 -7.17 -5.48 -9.80
N LEU A 407 -8.00 -5.13 -10.78
CA LEU A 407 -8.77 -3.87 -10.76
C LEU A 407 -9.82 -3.85 -9.64
N CYS A 408 -10.45 -4.99 -9.33
CA CYS A 408 -11.49 -5.10 -8.30
C CYS A 408 -10.94 -5.22 -6.88
N ILE A 409 -9.62 -5.33 -6.69
CA ILE A 409 -9.00 -5.11 -5.36
C ILE A 409 -9.38 -3.71 -4.85
N TYR A 410 -9.41 -2.73 -5.75
CA TYR A 410 -9.92 -1.39 -5.43
C TYR A 410 -11.45 -1.39 -5.33
N GLN A 411 -11.96 -0.95 -4.17
CA GLN A 411 -13.40 -0.99 -3.83
C GLN A 411 -14.28 -0.27 -4.86
N GLY A 412 -13.87 0.91 -5.33
CA GLY A 412 -14.64 1.70 -6.30
C GLY A 412 -14.82 1.04 -7.68
N ASN A 413 -14.09 -0.03 -7.97
CA ASN A 413 -14.24 -0.81 -9.20
C ASN A 413 -15.17 -2.01 -9.05
N LYS A 414 -15.44 -2.50 -7.83
CA LYS A 414 -16.30 -3.66 -7.59
C LYS A 414 -17.73 -3.42 -8.07
N GLY A 415 -18.37 -2.33 -7.63
CA GLY A 415 -19.71 -1.95 -8.09
C GLY A 415 -19.78 -1.74 -9.61
N LYS A 416 -18.73 -1.16 -10.22
CA LYS A 416 -18.65 -1.01 -11.68
C LYS A 416 -18.60 -2.37 -12.39
N ALA A 417 -17.88 -3.35 -11.85
CA ALA A 417 -17.82 -4.70 -12.40
C ALA A 417 -19.16 -5.44 -12.29
N VAL A 418 -19.85 -5.28 -11.15
CA VAL A 418 -21.19 -5.84 -10.95
C VAL A 418 -22.18 -5.27 -11.96
N ARG A 419 -22.25 -3.94 -12.10
CA ARG A 419 -23.12 -3.27 -13.08
C ARG A 419 -22.77 -3.58 -14.54
N ALA A 420 -21.52 -3.96 -14.81
CA ALA A 420 -21.10 -4.43 -16.12
C ALA A 420 -21.51 -5.88 -16.44
N GLY A 421 -22.20 -6.58 -15.53
CA GLY A 421 -22.69 -7.94 -15.75
C GLY A 421 -21.62 -9.01 -15.55
N VAL A 422 -20.61 -8.76 -14.70
CA VAL A 422 -19.54 -9.74 -14.46
C VAL A 422 -20.07 -10.98 -13.74
N VAL A 423 -21.02 -10.86 -12.81
CA VAL A 423 -21.49 -11.98 -11.97
C VAL A 423 -22.13 -13.10 -12.80
N PRO A 424 -23.12 -12.83 -13.70
CA PRO A 424 -23.65 -13.87 -14.58
C PRO A 424 -22.58 -14.55 -15.45
N THR A 425 -21.60 -13.78 -15.92
CA THR A 425 -20.46 -14.31 -16.70
C THR A 425 -19.62 -15.28 -15.86
N LEU A 426 -19.30 -14.92 -14.61
CA LEU A 426 -18.52 -15.76 -13.70
C LEU A 426 -19.29 -17.03 -13.33
N MET A 427 -20.59 -16.93 -13.03
CA MET A 427 -21.43 -18.09 -12.73
C MET A 427 -21.47 -19.09 -13.89
N ARG A 428 -21.64 -18.59 -15.12
CA ARG A 428 -21.57 -19.44 -16.33
C ARG A 428 -20.22 -20.16 -16.46
N LEU A 429 -19.11 -19.48 -16.16
CA LEU A 429 -17.76 -20.08 -16.20
C LEU A 429 -17.54 -21.14 -15.12
N LEU A 430 -18.22 -21.06 -13.98
CA LEU A 430 -18.17 -22.08 -12.92
C LEU A 430 -18.93 -23.36 -13.30
N THR A 431 -20.03 -23.21 -14.04
CA THR A 431 -20.91 -24.34 -14.39
C THR A 431 -20.61 -24.93 -15.78
N GLU A 432 -19.65 -24.38 -16.52
CA GLU A 432 -19.31 -24.83 -17.88
C GLU A 432 -18.60 -26.21 -17.83
N PRO A 433 -19.17 -27.25 -18.46
CA PRO A 433 -18.56 -28.59 -18.46
C PRO A 433 -17.19 -28.57 -19.13
N GLY A 434 -16.16 -29.06 -18.43
CA GLY A 434 -14.76 -29.01 -18.91
C GLY A 434 -14.14 -27.62 -18.86
N GLY A 435 -14.75 -26.67 -18.15
CA GLY A 435 -14.33 -25.28 -18.05
C GLY A 435 -12.98 -25.10 -17.33
N GLY A 436 -12.00 -24.49 -18.02
CA GLY A 436 -10.66 -24.21 -17.49
C GLY A 436 -10.50 -22.86 -16.78
N MET A 437 -11.61 -22.26 -16.29
CA MET A 437 -11.66 -20.90 -15.72
C MET A 437 -12.25 -20.85 -14.30
N VAL A 438 -12.41 -22.01 -13.64
CA VAL A 438 -13.05 -22.11 -12.32
C VAL A 438 -12.25 -21.35 -11.24
N ASP A 439 -10.92 -21.45 -11.28
CA ASP A 439 -10.01 -20.77 -10.35
C ASP A 439 -10.16 -19.25 -10.43
N GLU A 440 -10.09 -18.71 -11.65
CA GLU A 440 -10.18 -17.28 -11.91
C GLU A 440 -11.58 -16.75 -11.57
N ALA A 441 -12.63 -17.50 -11.94
CA ALA A 441 -14.00 -17.09 -11.68
C ALA A 441 -14.31 -16.99 -10.18
N LEU A 442 -13.93 -18.00 -9.39
CA LEU A 442 -14.09 -17.99 -7.94
C LEU A 442 -13.26 -16.89 -7.26
N ALA A 443 -12.04 -16.63 -7.75
CA ALA A 443 -11.19 -15.58 -7.18
C ALA A 443 -11.83 -14.19 -7.33
N ILE A 444 -12.45 -13.91 -8.48
CA ILE A 444 -13.17 -12.64 -8.71
C ILE A 444 -14.45 -12.60 -7.88
N LEU A 445 -15.24 -13.68 -7.83
CA LEU A 445 -16.44 -13.75 -6.98
C LEU A 445 -16.11 -13.51 -5.50
N ALA A 446 -15.02 -14.08 -5.00
CA ALA A 446 -14.56 -13.87 -3.63
C ALA A 446 -14.27 -12.39 -3.35
N ILE A 447 -13.62 -11.67 -4.27
CA ILE A 447 -13.42 -10.21 -4.15
C ILE A 447 -14.75 -9.47 -4.16
N LEU A 448 -15.63 -9.77 -5.12
CA LEU A 448 -16.90 -9.04 -5.30
C LEU A 448 -17.89 -9.28 -4.15
N SER A 449 -17.89 -10.47 -3.55
CA SER A 449 -18.80 -10.83 -2.46
C SER A 449 -18.63 -9.98 -1.19
N SER A 450 -17.47 -9.32 -1.03
CA SER A 450 -17.23 -8.36 0.05
C SER A 450 -17.89 -6.98 -0.17
N HIS A 451 -18.43 -6.71 -1.36
CA HIS A 451 -19.13 -5.46 -1.67
C HIS A 451 -20.65 -5.67 -1.64
N PRO A 452 -21.46 -4.75 -1.09
CA PRO A 452 -22.92 -4.89 -1.03
C PRO A 452 -23.58 -5.25 -2.37
N GLU A 453 -23.37 -4.45 -3.43
CA GLU A 453 -23.87 -4.76 -4.78
C GLU A 453 -23.43 -6.14 -5.28
N GLY A 454 -22.19 -6.55 -5.00
CA GLY A 454 -21.66 -7.84 -5.42
C GLY A 454 -22.31 -9.00 -4.66
N LYS A 455 -22.50 -8.85 -3.34
CA LYS A 455 -23.22 -9.81 -2.50
C LYS A 455 -24.64 -10.03 -3.01
N SER A 456 -25.40 -8.95 -3.25
CA SER A 456 -26.77 -9.04 -3.76
C SER A 456 -26.83 -9.68 -5.14
N ALA A 457 -25.92 -9.31 -6.05
CA ALA A 457 -25.88 -9.88 -7.40
C ALA A 457 -25.50 -11.37 -7.41
N ILE A 458 -24.59 -11.80 -6.51
CA ILE A 458 -24.19 -13.20 -6.39
C ILE A 458 -25.34 -14.03 -5.78
N GLY A 459 -26.03 -13.53 -4.76
CA GLY A 459 -27.21 -14.20 -4.19
C GLY A 459 -28.32 -14.36 -5.22
N ALA A 460 -28.62 -13.30 -5.99
CA ALA A 460 -29.61 -13.34 -7.06
C ALA A 460 -29.25 -14.28 -8.23
N ALA A 461 -27.99 -14.71 -8.32
CA ALA A 461 -27.51 -15.64 -9.34
C ALA A 461 -27.53 -17.11 -8.88
N GLU A 462 -28.25 -17.42 -7.79
CA GLU A 462 -28.41 -18.77 -7.24
C GLU A 462 -27.05 -19.48 -7.02
N ALA A 463 -26.08 -18.74 -6.45
CA ALA A 463 -24.72 -19.24 -6.32
C ALA A 463 -24.53 -20.33 -5.26
N VAL A 464 -25.45 -20.46 -4.30
CA VAL A 464 -25.28 -21.33 -3.13
C VAL A 464 -25.07 -22.80 -3.52
N PRO A 465 -25.90 -23.45 -4.37
CA PRO A 465 -25.69 -24.83 -4.79
C PRO A 465 -24.32 -25.08 -5.43
N VAL A 466 -23.89 -24.17 -6.31
CA VAL A 466 -22.59 -24.25 -6.99
C VAL A 466 -21.44 -24.14 -5.98
N LEU A 467 -21.55 -23.21 -5.03
CA LEU A 467 -20.52 -23.01 -4.01
C LEU A 467 -20.40 -24.19 -3.04
N VAL A 468 -21.53 -24.79 -2.65
CA VAL A 468 -21.53 -25.99 -1.79
C VAL A 468 -20.84 -27.16 -2.49
N ASP A 469 -21.15 -27.41 -3.77
CA ASP A 469 -20.47 -28.45 -4.56
C ASP A 469 -18.97 -28.20 -4.67
N VAL A 470 -18.57 -26.95 -4.98
CA VAL A 470 -17.15 -26.57 -5.07
C VAL A 470 -16.41 -26.75 -3.74
N ILE A 471 -17.05 -26.50 -2.59
CA ILE A 471 -16.43 -26.73 -1.28
C ILE A 471 -16.21 -28.22 -1.00
N GLY A 472 -17.08 -29.09 -1.52
CA GLY A 472 -16.94 -30.54 -1.41
C GLY A 472 -15.88 -31.12 -2.36
N ASN A 473 -15.89 -30.67 -3.62
CA ASN A 473 -15.20 -31.37 -4.72
C ASN A 473 -14.08 -30.57 -5.39
N GLY A 474 -13.92 -29.28 -5.07
CA GLY A 474 -12.95 -28.39 -5.71
C GLY A 474 -11.50 -28.57 -5.27
N SER A 475 -10.57 -27.89 -5.97
CA SER A 475 -9.17 -27.79 -5.52
C SER A 475 -9.06 -27.04 -4.18
N PRO A 476 -7.95 -27.15 -3.43
CA PRO A 476 -7.78 -26.39 -2.19
C PRO A 476 -8.04 -24.89 -2.34
N ARG A 477 -7.62 -24.30 -3.47
CA ARG A 477 -7.85 -22.88 -3.81
C ARG A 477 -9.32 -22.58 -4.12
N ASN A 478 -10.01 -23.50 -4.81
CA ASN A 478 -11.44 -23.33 -5.09
C ASN A 478 -12.26 -23.41 -3.80
N ARG A 479 -11.97 -24.41 -2.96
CA ARG A 479 -12.67 -24.62 -1.68
C ARG A 479 -12.56 -23.41 -0.77
N GLU A 480 -11.36 -22.83 -0.60
CA GLU A 480 -11.21 -21.63 0.23
C GLU A 480 -11.92 -20.39 -0.33
N ASN A 481 -11.93 -20.21 -1.65
CA ASN A 481 -12.58 -19.06 -2.27
C ASN A 481 -14.11 -19.21 -2.24
N ALA A 482 -14.63 -20.40 -2.50
CA ALA A 482 -16.05 -20.69 -2.41
C ALA A 482 -16.56 -20.53 -0.97
N ALA A 483 -15.82 -21.03 0.02
CA ALA A 483 -16.12 -20.79 1.43
C ALA A 483 -16.11 -19.29 1.78
N ALA A 484 -15.15 -18.52 1.24
CA ALA A 484 -15.10 -17.07 1.44
C ALA A 484 -16.33 -16.36 0.87
N VAL A 485 -16.82 -16.76 -0.32
CA VAL A 485 -18.05 -16.21 -0.91
C VAL A 485 -19.26 -16.56 -0.03
N LEU A 486 -19.43 -17.83 0.36
CA LEU A 486 -20.57 -18.24 1.21
C LEU A 486 -20.59 -17.53 2.56
N VAL A 487 -19.43 -17.30 3.18
CA VAL A 487 -19.34 -16.51 4.42
C VAL A 487 -19.97 -15.12 4.24
N HIS A 488 -19.68 -14.43 3.13
CA HIS A 488 -20.23 -13.09 2.90
C HIS A 488 -21.72 -13.12 2.57
N LEU A 489 -22.18 -14.12 1.80
CA LEU A 489 -23.61 -14.29 1.48
C LEU A 489 -24.44 -14.58 2.74
N CYS A 490 -24.00 -15.56 3.54
CA CYS A 490 -24.68 -15.95 4.78
C CYS A 490 -24.62 -14.87 5.87
N ALA A 491 -23.65 -13.95 5.79
CA ALA A 491 -23.62 -12.80 6.68
C ALA A 491 -24.68 -11.75 6.33
N GLY A 492 -25.10 -11.67 5.07
CA GLY A 492 -26.12 -10.72 4.63
C GLY A 492 -27.55 -11.26 4.69
N ASP A 493 -27.74 -12.57 4.54
CA ASP A 493 -29.07 -13.18 4.46
C ASP A 493 -29.08 -14.60 5.08
N GLN A 494 -30.00 -14.84 6.01
CA GLN A 494 -30.17 -16.13 6.66
C GLN A 494 -30.77 -17.19 5.73
N GLN A 495 -31.44 -16.81 4.64
CA GLN A 495 -31.98 -17.75 3.66
C GLN A 495 -30.87 -18.54 2.97
N HIS A 496 -29.77 -17.88 2.59
CA HIS A 496 -28.60 -18.57 2.02
C HIS A 496 -27.95 -19.53 3.03
N LEU A 497 -28.03 -19.22 4.32
CA LEU A 497 -27.50 -20.08 5.39
C LEU A 497 -28.35 -21.36 5.53
N ALA A 498 -29.67 -21.21 5.51
CA ALA A 498 -30.61 -22.35 5.51
C ALA A 498 -30.43 -23.22 4.27
N GLU A 499 -30.37 -22.61 3.09
CA GLU A 499 -30.18 -23.32 1.82
C GLU A 499 -28.87 -24.11 1.81
N ALA A 500 -27.75 -23.48 2.20
CA ALA A 500 -26.45 -24.16 2.27
C ALA A 500 -26.47 -25.34 3.25
N GLN A 501 -27.21 -25.22 4.37
CA GLN A 501 -27.39 -26.31 5.33
C GLN A 501 -28.20 -27.47 4.74
N GLU A 502 -29.30 -27.19 4.05
CA GLU A 502 -30.13 -28.21 3.38
C GLU A 502 -29.35 -28.98 2.32
N LEU A 503 -28.43 -28.31 1.64
CA LEU A 503 -27.51 -28.90 0.66
C LEU A 503 -26.35 -29.69 1.29
N GLY A 504 -26.26 -29.78 2.62
CA GLY A 504 -25.31 -30.64 3.31
C GLY A 504 -23.87 -30.09 3.40
N VAL A 505 -23.69 -28.77 3.35
CA VAL A 505 -22.36 -28.12 3.37
C VAL A 505 -21.53 -28.38 4.64
N MET A 506 -22.16 -28.80 5.74
CA MET A 506 -21.51 -29.01 7.05
C MET A 506 -20.33 -30.00 6.99
N GLY A 507 -20.51 -31.15 6.33
CA GLY A 507 -19.46 -32.16 6.20
C GLY A 507 -18.23 -31.63 5.44
N PRO A 508 -18.42 -31.09 4.22
CA PRO A 508 -17.37 -30.41 3.47
C PRO A 508 -16.65 -29.28 4.23
N LEU A 509 -17.36 -28.51 5.06
CA LEU A 509 -16.76 -27.45 5.88
C LEU A 509 -15.92 -27.99 7.03
N VAL A 510 -16.36 -29.07 7.70
CA VAL A 510 -15.56 -29.72 8.75
C VAL A 510 -14.25 -30.25 8.16
N ASP A 511 -14.31 -30.91 7.01
CA ASP A 511 -13.10 -31.36 6.31
C ASP A 511 -12.20 -30.17 5.94
N LEU A 512 -12.77 -29.08 5.40
CA LEU A 512 -12.00 -27.88 5.06
C LEU A 512 -11.37 -27.21 6.29
N ALA A 513 -12.04 -27.25 7.45
CA ALA A 513 -11.52 -26.72 8.72
C ALA A 513 -10.34 -27.55 9.27
N GLN A 514 -10.28 -28.85 8.98
CA GLN A 514 -9.22 -29.75 9.46
C GLN A 514 -8.05 -29.81 8.47
N ASN A 515 -8.37 -29.96 7.18
CA ASN A 515 -7.43 -30.35 6.14
C ASN A 515 -7.18 -29.24 5.09
N GLY A 516 -7.86 -28.09 5.20
CA GLY A 516 -7.73 -26.98 4.25
C GLY A 516 -6.45 -26.15 4.38
N THR A 517 -6.32 -25.16 3.50
CA THR A 517 -5.33 -24.09 3.59
C THR A 517 -5.58 -23.22 4.83
N ASP A 518 -4.60 -22.45 5.32
CA ASP A 518 -4.81 -21.58 6.50
C ASP A 518 -5.94 -20.57 6.31
N ARG A 519 -6.17 -20.12 5.07
CA ARG A 519 -7.30 -19.26 4.73
C ARG A 519 -8.61 -20.05 4.69
N GLY A 520 -8.61 -21.23 4.06
CA GLY A 520 -9.75 -22.14 4.01
C GLY A 520 -10.23 -22.55 5.40
N LYS A 521 -9.30 -22.92 6.29
CA LYS A 521 -9.59 -23.29 7.68
C LYS A 521 -10.29 -22.18 8.44
N ARG A 522 -9.78 -20.95 8.37
CA ARG A 522 -10.40 -19.78 9.00
C ARG A 522 -11.80 -19.50 8.48
N LYS A 523 -12.01 -19.56 7.16
CA LYS A 523 -13.31 -19.31 6.54
C LYS A 523 -14.32 -20.43 6.84
N ALA A 524 -13.87 -21.67 6.84
CA ALA A 524 -14.70 -22.82 7.23
C ALA A 524 -15.13 -22.72 8.69
N ALA A 525 -14.21 -22.44 9.61
CA ALA A 525 -14.53 -22.26 11.03
C ALA A 525 -15.54 -21.12 11.25
N GLN A 526 -15.34 -19.98 10.57
CA GLN A 526 -16.27 -18.85 10.62
C GLN A 526 -17.68 -19.22 10.15
N LEU A 527 -17.80 -19.99 9.08
CA LEU A 527 -19.11 -20.41 8.56
C LEU A 527 -19.77 -21.48 9.45
N LEU A 528 -18.99 -22.44 9.96
CA LEU A 528 -19.46 -23.46 10.89
C LEU A 528 -20.01 -22.85 12.18
N GLU A 529 -19.33 -21.85 12.74
CA GLU A 529 -19.81 -21.14 13.93
C GLU A 529 -21.15 -20.41 13.68
N ARG A 530 -21.31 -19.81 12.49
CA ARG A 530 -22.57 -19.19 12.10
C ARG A 530 -23.68 -20.23 11.94
N MET A 531 -23.37 -21.36 11.31
CA MET A 531 -24.32 -22.46 11.13
C MET A 531 -24.74 -23.08 12.47
N SER A 532 -23.80 -23.29 13.41
CA SER A 532 -24.14 -23.86 14.72
C SER A 532 -25.08 -22.96 15.51
N ARG A 533 -24.80 -21.64 15.53
CA ARG A 533 -25.68 -20.65 16.18
C ARG A 533 -27.07 -20.62 15.53
N PHE A 534 -27.14 -20.72 14.20
CA PHE A 534 -28.41 -20.76 13.48
C PHE A 534 -29.23 -22.02 13.80
N VAL A 535 -28.59 -23.19 13.85
CA VAL A 535 -29.24 -24.46 14.24
C VAL A 535 -29.77 -24.41 15.68
N GLU A 536 -29.00 -23.82 16.60
CA GLU A 536 -29.44 -23.61 17.98
C GLU A 536 -30.67 -22.70 18.05
N GLN A 537 -30.67 -21.60 17.29
CA GLN A 537 -31.81 -20.69 17.20
C GLN A 537 -33.05 -21.36 16.61
N GLN A 538 -32.91 -22.18 15.56
CA GLN A 538 -34.02 -22.94 14.99
C GLN A 538 -34.61 -23.94 16.00
N LYS A 539 -33.76 -24.68 16.72
CA LYS A 539 -34.21 -25.63 17.76
C LYS A 539 -34.96 -24.91 18.88
N LEU A 540 -34.48 -23.76 19.34
CA LEU A 540 -35.14 -22.95 20.36
C LEU A 540 -36.50 -22.42 19.87
N ALA A 541 -36.56 -21.92 18.64
CA ALA A 541 -37.80 -21.43 18.03
C ALA A 541 -38.83 -22.57 17.86
N GLN A 542 -38.38 -23.76 17.44
CA GLN A 542 -39.23 -24.94 17.31
C GLN A 542 -39.77 -25.41 18.66
N ALA A 543 -38.91 -25.48 19.69
CA ALA A 543 -39.33 -25.83 21.05
C ALA A 543 -40.34 -24.83 21.64
N GLN A 544 -40.17 -23.53 21.36
CA GLN A 544 -41.12 -22.49 21.77
C GLN A 544 -42.46 -22.62 21.02
N ALA A 545 -42.44 -22.88 19.71
CA ALA A 545 -43.65 -23.09 18.93
C ALA A 545 -44.43 -24.34 19.39
N GLU A 546 -43.72 -25.43 19.69
CA GLU A 546 -44.32 -26.65 20.24
C GLU A 546 -44.93 -26.41 21.63
N ALA A 547 -44.25 -25.67 22.51
CA ALA A 547 -44.76 -25.30 23.83
C ALA A 547 -46.00 -24.39 23.74
N GLN A 548 -46.01 -23.42 22.82
CA GLN A 548 -47.16 -22.56 22.57
C GLN A 548 -48.34 -23.35 22.00
N ALA A 549 -48.12 -24.26 21.03
CA ALA A 549 -49.16 -25.10 20.48
C ALA A 549 -49.81 -26.00 21.55
N GLN A 550 -49.02 -26.54 22.49
CA GLN A 550 -49.53 -27.32 23.62
C GLN A 550 -50.33 -26.48 24.62
N GLN A 551 -49.93 -25.23 24.87
CA GLN A 551 -50.71 -24.28 25.69
C GLN A 551 -52.04 -23.90 25.01
N SER A 552 -52.05 -23.65 23.70
CA SER A 552 -53.27 -23.36 22.95
C SER A 552 -54.24 -24.55 22.94
N GLN A 553 -53.73 -25.77 22.77
CA GLN A 553 -54.56 -26.99 22.81
C GLN A 553 -55.15 -27.23 24.21
N SER A 554 -54.38 -27.02 25.28
CA SER A 554 -54.89 -27.16 26.65
C SER A 554 -55.90 -26.07 27.05
N GLN A 555 -55.77 -24.84 26.54
CA GLN A 555 -56.79 -23.80 26.68
C GLN A 555 -58.08 -24.11 25.91
N SER A 556 -57.98 -24.60 24.67
CA SER A 556 -59.17 -25.00 23.89
C SER A 556 -59.91 -26.21 24.48
N GLN A 557 -59.21 -27.16 25.11
CA GLN A 557 -59.85 -28.29 25.81
C GLN A 557 -60.54 -27.88 27.11
N SER A 558 -60.05 -26.84 27.79
CA SER A 558 -60.68 -26.33 29.02
C SER A 558 -61.91 -25.45 28.75
N GLU A 559 -62.01 -24.79 27.59
CA GLU A 559 -63.23 -24.08 27.16
C GLU A 559 -64.37 -25.02 26.74
N ILE A 560 -64.07 -26.19 26.15
CA ILE A 560 -65.08 -27.18 25.76
C ILE A 560 -65.72 -27.89 26.98
N GLN A 561 -65.07 -27.85 28.15
CA GLN A 561 -65.55 -28.46 29.40
C GLN A 561 -66.31 -27.50 30.34
N GLN A 562 -66.59 -26.25 29.93
CA GLN A 562 -67.48 -25.39 30.73
C GLN A 562 -68.95 -25.85 30.62
N PRO A 563 -69.64 -26.12 31.75
CA PRO A 563 -71.05 -26.53 31.71
C PRO A 563 -71.94 -25.35 31.28
N HIS A 564 -72.84 -25.60 30.32
CA HIS A 564 -73.87 -24.64 29.89
C HIS A 564 -74.62 -24.05 31.10
N PRO A 565 -74.79 -22.72 31.20
CA PRO A 565 -75.62 -22.13 32.24
C PRO A 565 -77.10 -22.48 32.00
N PRO A 566 -77.91 -22.66 33.06
CA PRO A 566 -79.31 -23.06 32.92
C PRO A 566 -80.12 -21.94 32.24
N SER A 567 -80.92 -22.33 31.25
CA SER A 567 -81.84 -21.45 30.51
C SER A 567 -82.85 -20.82 31.47
N VAL A 568 -82.76 -19.49 31.64
CA VAL A 568 -83.77 -18.71 32.37
C VAL A 568 -84.87 -18.34 31.37
N ALA A 569 -86.01 -19.03 31.50
CA ALA A 569 -87.24 -18.68 30.80
C ALA A 569 -87.76 -17.34 31.32
N TYR A 570 -87.81 -16.33 30.45
CA TYR A 570 -88.56 -15.10 30.69
C TYR A 570 -90.05 -15.34 30.41
N THR A 571 -90.84 -15.39 31.47
CA THR A 571 -92.29 -15.12 31.42
C THR A 571 -92.52 -13.64 31.16
N VAL A 572 -93.16 -13.33 30.03
CA VAL A 572 -93.70 -12.01 29.70
C VAL A 572 -95.05 -11.87 30.39
N ASP A 573 -95.21 -10.86 31.24
CA ASP A 573 -96.52 -10.42 31.68
C ASP A 573 -96.60 -8.88 31.66
N ARG A 574 -97.54 -8.42 30.83
CA ARG A 574 -98.13 -7.08 30.60
C ARG A 574 -97.31 -5.95 29.98
#